data_AF-A0A5N5TGC6-F1
#
_entry.id   AF-A0A5N5TGC6-F1
#
_cell.length_a   1.000
_cell.length_b   1.000
_cell.length_c   1.000
_cell.angle_alpha   90.00
_cell.angle_beta   90.00
_cell.angle_gamma   90.00
#
_symmetry.space_group_name_H-M   'P 1'
#
loop_
_entity.id
_entity.type
_entity.pdbx_description
1 polymer ?
#
loop_
_entity_poly.entity_id
_entity_poly.type
_entity_poly.pdbx_seq_one_letter_code
_entity_poly.pdbx_strand_id
1 'polypeptide(L)'
;FSPKLWNRKTCEELEKEIECVWDKKLQNCKVYNGQKFRYAGNEIDKNVFKLNLGMTCYRDIIGISQSQNVQTWKTMGEENFGNSQAYLSNGLGVGILAFTDDDHIVLIRRAKWVGEYPGFFDRPGGHPEPEKVPDIQENPQAKETHASIANEIWNSPVDELVEEVGVSSDQIESPKLLGTVQNLSLPGRPSLEFLT
;
A
#
# COMPACT_ATOMS: atom_id res chain seq x y z
N PHE A 1 -1.58 4.46 -14.21
CA PHE A 1 -1.51 5.34 -13.03
C PHE A 1 -2.17 6.68 -13.39
N SER A 2 -3.03 7.26 -12.55
CA SER A 2 -3.66 8.56 -12.83
C SER A 2 -4.11 9.25 -11.53
N PRO A 3 -3.30 10.16 -10.96
CA PRO A 3 -3.66 10.85 -9.72
C PRO A 3 -4.98 11.62 -9.81
N LYS A 4 -5.24 12.23 -10.97
CA LYS A 4 -6.49 12.98 -11.22
C LYS A 4 -7.75 12.12 -11.04
N LEU A 5 -7.69 10.86 -11.48
CA LEU A 5 -8.82 9.93 -11.41
C LEU A 5 -8.84 9.19 -10.07
N TRP A 6 -7.68 8.75 -9.62
CA TRP A 6 -7.54 7.69 -8.61
C TRP A 6 -7.00 8.16 -7.26
N ASN A 7 -6.76 9.46 -7.06
CA ASN A 7 -6.51 9.98 -5.72
C ASN A 7 -7.77 9.93 -4.85
N ARG A 8 -7.53 9.93 -3.54
CA ARG A 8 -8.56 10.06 -2.51
C ARG A 8 -9.34 11.37 -2.72
N LYS A 9 -10.65 11.32 -2.48
CA LYS A 9 -11.50 12.51 -2.41
C LYS A 9 -11.34 13.19 -1.06
N THR A 10 -11.50 14.51 -1.04
CA THR A 10 -11.25 15.33 0.16
C THR A 10 -12.50 16.11 0.54
N CYS A 11 -12.64 16.41 1.84
CA CYS A 11 -13.58 17.40 2.37
C CYS A 11 -12.92 18.06 3.59
N GLU A 12 -13.41 19.24 3.98
CA GLU A 12 -12.76 20.06 5.00
C GLU A 12 -12.66 19.33 6.36
N GLU A 13 -13.72 18.64 6.76
CA GLU A 13 -13.80 17.91 8.02
C GLU A 13 -12.82 16.74 8.06
N LEU A 14 -12.70 15.99 6.98
CA LEU A 14 -11.76 14.88 6.87
C LEU A 14 -10.30 15.36 6.91
N GLU A 15 -9.97 16.43 6.19
CA GLU A 15 -8.61 16.97 6.21
C GLU A 15 -8.23 17.49 7.60
N LYS A 16 -9.15 18.16 8.30
CA LYS A 16 -8.96 18.59 9.70
C LYS A 16 -8.73 17.43 10.65
N GLU A 17 -9.45 16.31 10.46
CA GLU A 17 -9.25 15.11 11.27
C GLU A 17 -7.87 14.49 11.02
N ILE A 18 -7.46 14.36 9.75
CA ILE A 18 -6.14 13.83 9.37
C ILE A 18 -5.02 14.70 9.95
N GLU A 19 -5.14 16.03 9.84
CA GLU A 19 -4.17 16.99 10.38
C GLU A 19 -4.06 16.87 11.91
N CYS A 20 -5.18 16.80 12.62
CA CYS A 20 -5.19 16.62 14.07
C CYS A 20 -4.50 15.33 14.53
N VAL A 21 -4.71 14.22 13.82
CA VAL A 21 -4.02 12.95 14.11
C VAL A 21 -2.52 13.06 13.83
N TRP A 22 -2.15 13.68 12.71
CA TRP A 22 -0.76 13.85 12.32
C TRP A 22 0.04 14.72 13.28
N ASP A 23 -0.51 15.85 13.71
CA ASP A 23 0.13 16.76 14.66
C ASP A 23 0.40 16.08 16.01
N LYS A 24 -0.57 15.31 16.51
CA LYS A 24 -0.37 14.47 17.71
C LYS A 24 0.74 13.44 17.50
N LYS A 25 0.87 12.87 16.30
CA LYS A 25 1.92 11.89 15.99
C LYS A 25 3.30 12.54 15.99
N LEU A 26 3.44 13.73 15.41
CA LEU A 26 4.69 14.51 15.36
C LEU A 26 5.20 14.89 16.76
N GLN A 27 4.30 15.11 17.72
CA GLN A 27 4.69 15.42 19.11
C GLN A 27 5.31 14.22 19.85
N ASN A 28 4.96 13.00 19.45
CA ASN A 28 5.32 11.78 20.20
C ASN A 28 6.45 10.97 19.54
N CYS A 29 6.72 11.18 18.25
CA CYS A 29 7.62 10.33 17.47
C CYS A 29 8.36 11.16 16.41
N LYS A 30 9.62 10.81 16.13
CA LYS A 30 10.31 11.28 14.92
C LYS A 30 9.77 10.52 13.71
N VAL A 31 8.89 11.15 12.95
CA VAL A 31 8.30 10.59 11.72
C VAL A 31 8.37 11.61 10.59
N TYR A 32 8.40 11.13 9.35
CA TYR A 32 8.32 11.95 8.15
C TYR A 32 7.14 11.50 7.28
N ASN A 33 6.68 12.38 6.40
CA ASN A 33 5.57 12.08 5.50
C ASN A 33 6.10 11.57 4.15
N GLY A 34 6.13 10.26 3.94
CA GLY A 34 6.50 9.65 2.66
C GLY A 34 5.33 9.53 1.68
N GLN A 35 5.60 9.66 0.38
CA GLN A 35 4.62 9.38 -0.67
C GLN A 35 4.38 7.87 -0.78
N LYS A 36 3.16 7.47 -1.13
CA LYS A 36 2.77 6.07 -1.33
C LYS A 36 1.81 5.95 -2.51
N PHE A 37 1.81 4.79 -3.17
CA PHE A 37 0.77 4.49 -4.15
C PHE A 37 -0.59 4.31 -3.47
N ARG A 38 -1.64 4.88 -4.05
CA ARG A 38 -3.02 4.61 -3.67
C ARG A 38 -3.61 3.58 -4.61
N TYR A 39 -4.11 2.47 -4.08
CA TYR A 39 -4.87 1.49 -4.85
C TYR A 39 -6.33 1.93 -4.99
N ALA A 40 -6.80 2.02 -6.23
CA ALA A 40 -8.17 2.38 -6.57
C ALA A 40 -8.98 1.20 -7.15
N GLY A 41 -8.32 0.10 -7.50
CA GLY A 41 -8.96 -1.09 -8.05
C GLY A 41 -8.04 -1.84 -9.00
N ASN A 42 -8.50 -2.99 -9.46
CA ASN A 42 -7.86 -3.72 -10.55
C ASN A 42 -8.91 -4.28 -11.51
N GLU A 43 -8.47 -4.55 -12.73
CA GLU A 43 -9.27 -5.20 -13.77
C GLU A 43 -8.47 -6.36 -14.33
N ILE A 44 -9.17 -7.44 -14.68
CA ILE A 44 -8.57 -8.60 -15.34
C ILE A 44 -9.23 -8.72 -16.70
N ASP A 45 -8.44 -8.55 -17.75
CA ASP A 45 -8.87 -8.76 -19.13
C ASP A 45 -8.00 -9.86 -19.75
N LYS A 46 -8.58 -11.06 -19.88
CA LYS A 46 -7.88 -12.29 -20.29
C LYS A 46 -6.67 -12.56 -19.41
N ASN A 47 -5.47 -12.28 -19.93
CA ASN A 47 -4.18 -12.51 -19.27
C ASN A 47 -3.50 -11.19 -18.87
N VAL A 48 -4.23 -10.06 -18.90
CA VAL A 48 -3.71 -8.74 -18.53
C VAL A 48 -4.32 -8.31 -17.20
N PHE A 49 -3.46 -8.18 -16.19
CA PHE A 49 -3.81 -7.59 -14.91
C PHE A 49 -3.55 -6.08 -14.95
N LYS A 50 -4.61 -5.27 -14.86
CA LYS A 50 -4.53 -3.81 -14.87
C LYS A 50 -4.71 -3.28 -13.45
N LEU A 51 -3.74 -2.50 -12.98
CA LEU A 51 -3.81 -1.81 -11.70
C LEU A 51 -4.21 -0.34 -11.88
N ASN A 52 -5.29 0.06 -11.22
CA ASN A 52 -5.73 1.44 -11.16
C ASN A 52 -5.12 2.09 -9.91
N LEU A 53 -4.13 2.95 -10.14
CA LEU A 53 -3.31 3.56 -9.09
C LEU A 53 -3.37 5.08 -9.12
N GLY A 54 -3.48 5.68 -7.94
CA GLY A 54 -3.24 7.09 -7.68
C GLY A 54 -2.10 7.28 -6.68
N MET A 55 -2.08 8.43 -6.02
CA MET A 55 -1.13 8.81 -4.99
C MET A 55 -1.82 9.01 -3.64
N THR A 56 -1.12 8.66 -2.57
CA THR A 56 -1.43 9.03 -1.19
C THR A 56 -0.12 9.30 -0.44
N CYS A 57 -0.18 9.44 0.87
CA CYS A 57 1.00 9.64 1.70
C CYS A 57 0.81 9.03 3.10
N TYR A 58 1.93 8.86 3.81
CA TYR A 58 1.93 8.27 5.14
C TYR A 58 1.03 9.02 6.13
N ARG A 59 0.99 10.36 6.07
CA ARG A 59 0.08 11.19 6.85
C ARG A 59 -1.38 10.77 6.68
N ASP A 60 -1.83 10.64 5.44
CA ASP A 60 -3.21 10.27 5.13
C ASP A 60 -3.52 8.82 5.55
N ILE A 61 -2.54 7.92 5.39
CA ILE A 61 -2.66 6.52 5.84
C ILE A 61 -2.90 6.47 7.36
N ILE A 62 -2.09 7.17 8.13
CA ILE A 62 -2.19 7.21 9.59
C ILE A 62 -3.45 7.93 10.05
N GLY A 63 -3.74 9.11 9.48
CA GLY A 63 -4.91 9.92 9.82
C GLY A 63 -6.21 9.15 9.67
N ILE A 64 -6.35 8.41 8.56
CA ILE A 64 -7.55 7.62 8.27
C ILE A 64 -7.58 6.32 9.08
N SER A 65 -6.44 5.66 9.26
CA SER A 65 -6.40 4.40 10.03
C SER A 65 -6.69 4.59 11.52
N GLN A 66 -6.47 5.79 12.05
CA GLN A 66 -6.75 6.14 13.45
C GLN A 66 -8.02 6.99 13.61
N SER A 67 -8.73 7.27 12.52
CA SER A 67 -9.98 8.01 12.55
C SER A 67 -11.07 7.21 13.25
N GLN A 68 -11.84 7.87 14.12
CA GLN A 68 -13.03 7.27 14.73
C GLN A 68 -14.26 7.36 13.81
N ASN A 69 -14.17 8.18 12.76
CA ASN A 69 -15.25 8.48 11.83
C ASN A 69 -15.15 7.70 10.51
N VAL A 70 -14.31 6.66 10.43
CA VAL A 70 -14.10 5.85 9.22
C VAL A 70 -15.43 5.43 8.58
N GLN A 71 -16.39 4.97 9.38
CA GLN A 71 -17.68 4.53 8.85
C GLN A 71 -18.48 5.69 8.23
N THR A 72 -18.41 6.88 8.82
CA THR A 72 -18.98 8.11 8.25
C THR A 72 -18.35 8.44 6.90
N TRP A 73 -17.01 8.36 6.80
CA TRP A 73 -16.29 8.58 5.54
C TRP A 73 -16.63 7.56 4.47
N LYS A 74 -16.85 6.30 4.87
CA LYS A 74 -17.32 5.25 3.96
C LYS A 74 -18.73 5.51 3.45
N THR A 75 -19.67 5.86 4.34
CA THR A 75 -21.04 6.20 3.95
C THR A 75 -21.06 7.40 3.02
N MET A 76 -20.35 8.48 3.36
CA MET A 76 -20.25 9.67 2.52
C MET A 76 -19.61 9.38 1.16
N GLY A 77 -18.63 8.46 1.11
CA GLY A 77 -18.01 8.01 -0.15
C GLY A 77 -18.99 7.27 -1.05
N GLU A 78 -19.83 6.43 -0.46
CA GLU A 78 -20.90 5.73 -1.18
C GLU A 78 -21.95 6.71 -1.71
N GLU A 79 -22.42 7.64 -0.88
CA GLU A 79 -23.45 8.63 -1.25
C GLU A 79 -22.97 9.61 -2.33
N ASN A 80 -21.75 10.14 -2.21
CA ASN A 80 -21.24 11.18 -3.10
C ASN A 80 -20.61 10.62 -4.39
N PHE A 81 -20.08 9.39 -4.35
CA PHE A 81 -19.27 8.85 -5.44
C PHE A 81 -19.60 7.40 -5.83
N GLY A 82 -20.56 6.75 -5.18
CA GLY A 82 -20.85 5.32 -5.38
C GLY A 82 -19.65 4.42 -5.03
N ASN A 83 -18.81 4.88 -4.10
CA ASN A 83 -17.60 4.17 -3.71
C ASN A 83 -17.25 4.46 -2.24
N SER A 84 -17.56 3.52 -1.35
CA SER A 84 -17.22 3.60 0.07
C SER A 84 -15.72 3.79 0.38
N GLN A 85 -14.81 3.53 -0.55
CA GLN A 85 -13.38 3.77 -0.35
C GLN A 85 -12.92 5.13 -0.89
N ALA A 86 -13.81 5.97 -1.45
CA ALA A 86 -13.46 7.24 -2.10
C ALA A 86 -12.70 8.20 -1.19
N TYR A 87 -13.09 8.28 0.09
CA TYR A 87 -12.46 9.11 1.10
C TYR A 87 -11.34 8.40 1.87
N LEU A 88 -10.99 7.16 1.53
CA LEU A 88 -9.94 6.40 2.22
C LEU A 88 -8.60 6.49 1.49
N SER A 89 -7.50 6.46 2.25
CA SER A 89 -6.13 6.59 1.72
C SER A 89 -5.76 5.42 0.82
N ASN A 90 -6.18 4.20 1.16
CA ASN A 90 -5.90 2.96 0.43
C ASN A 90 -4.43 2.86 -0.01
N GLY A 91 -3.50 3.18 0.89
CA GLY A 91 -2.07 2.97 0.65
C GLY A 91 -1.83 1.52 0.27
N LEU A 92 -1.22 1.30 -0.89
CA LEU A 92 -0.96 -0.04 -1.43
C LEU A 92 0.16 -0.71 -0.64
N GLY A 93 -0.14 -1.84 0.00
CA GLY A 93 0.85 -2.75 0.52
C GLY A 93 1.26 -3.81 -0.51
N VAL A 94 2.40 -4.43 -0.29
CA VAL A 94 2.84 -5.65 -0.99
C VAL A 94 3.25 -6.70 0.02
N GLY A 95 3.22 -7.95 -0.40
CA GLY A 95 3.53 -9.09 0.42
C GLY A 95 4.02 -10.26 -0.39
N ILE A 96 4.90 -11.08 0.18
CA ILE A 96 5.38 -12.29 -0.49
C ILE A 96 5.36 -13.49 0.44
N LEU A 97 4.75 -14.57 -0.06
CA LEU A 97 4.86 -15.90 0.50
C LEU A 97 6.03 -16.60 -0.21
N ALA A 98 7.16 -16.70 0.48
CA ALA A 98 8.33 -17.38 -0.05
C ALA A 98 8.32 -18.85 0.38
N PHE A 99 8.35 -19.75 -0.60
CA PHE A 99 8.48 -21.18 -0.40
C PHE A 99 9.95 -21.59 -0.48
N THR A 100 10.36 -22.47 0.41
CA THR A 100 11.70 -23.09 0.37
C THR A 100 11.65 -24.41 -0.40
N ASP A 101 12.81 -24.87 -0.89
CA ASP A 101 12.95 -26.15 -1.60
C ASP A 101 12.51 -27.38 -0.78
N ASP A 102 12.41 -27.23 0.55
CA ASP A 102 11.94 -28.25 1.47
C ASP A 102 10.48 -28.04 1.94
N ASP A 103 9.67 -27.35 1.13
CA ASP A 103 8.22 -27.16 1.28
C ASP A 103 7.78 -26.39 2.55
N HIS A 104 8.61 -25.46 3.04
CA HIS A 104 8.23 -24.53 4.12
C HIS A 104 7.90 -23.14 3.60
N ILE A 105 7.18 -22.37 4.42
CA ILE A 105 6.88 -20.95 4.17
C ILE A 105 7.67 -20.10 5.15
N VAL A 106 8.33 -19.07 4.63
CA VAL A 106 9.04 -18.08 5.44
C VAL A 106 8.05 -17.14 6.11
N LEU A 107 8.11 -17.07 7.44
CA LEU A 107 7.36 -16.10 8.26
C LEU A 107 8.31 -15.33 9.16
N ILE A 108 8.01 -14.06 9.39
CA ILE A 108 8.70 -13.20 10.33
C ILE A 108 7.83 -12.93 11.56
N ARG A 109 8.46 -12.73 12.72
CA ARG A 109 7.75 -12.30 13.93
C ARG A 109 7.94 -10.81 14.12
N ARG A 110 6.83 -10.06 14.11
CA ARG A 110 6.83 -8.62 14.36
C ARG A 110 7.30 -8.33 15.77
N ALA A 111 8.10 -7.29 15.93
CA ALA A 111 8.52 -6.83 17.25
C ALA A 111 7.31 -6.42 18.12
N LYS A 112 7.44 -6.47 19.44
CA LYS A 112 6.32 -6.15 20.35
C LYS A 112 6.04 -4.65 20.48
N TRP A 113 6.93 -3.79 20.00
CA TRP A 113 6.87 -2.34 20.15
C TRP A 113 6.42 -1.59 18.89
N VAL A 114 6.09 -2.29 17.80
CA VAL A 114 5.58 -1.66 16.58
C VAL A 114 4.12 -1.26 16.73
N GLY A 115 3.69 -0.25 15.96
CA GLY A 115 2.33 0.30 16.06
C GLY A 115 1.23 -0.60 15.47
N GLU A 116 1.53 -1.38 14.43
CA GLU A 116 0.57 -2.29 13.79
C GLU A 116 0.94 -3.75 14.11
N TYR A 117 -0.02 -4.52 14.64
CA TYR A 117 0.08 -5.96 14.94
C TYR A 117 1.33 -6.40 15.74
N PRO A 118 1.57 -5.86 16.95
CA PRO A 118 2.76 -6.18 17.74
C PRO A 118 2.80 -7.66 18.16
N GLY A 119 3.92 -8.34 17.87
CA GLY A 119 4.16 -9.74 18.26
C GLY A 119 3.52 -10.82 17.35
N PHE A 120 2.72 -10.40 16.36
CA PHE A 120 2.09 -11.30 15.39
C PHE A 120 3.13 -11.86 14.41
N PHE A 121 2.80 -13.00 13.80
CA PHE A 121 3.51 -13.44 12.61
C PHE A 121 3.06 -12.62 11.41
N ASP A 122 4.00 -12.38 10.51
CA ASP A 122 3.80 -11.69 9.26
C ASP A 122 4.56 -12.44 8.17
N ARG A 123 4.21 -12.12 6.93
CA ARG A 123 4.98 -12.51 5.75
C ARG A 123 5.85 -11.32 5.33
N PRO A 124 7.05 -11.53 4.76
CA PRO A 124 7.89 -10.43 4.29
C PRO A 124 7.14 -9.48 3.34
N GLY A 125 7.41 -8.20 3.44
CA GLY A 125 6.82 -7.20 2.57
C GLY A 125 6.63 -5.83 3.21
N GLY A 126 6.25 -4.86 2.39
CA GLY A 126 6.08 -3.50 2.84
C GLY A 126 5.18 -2.68 1.92
N HIS A 127 5.64 -1.50 1.53
CA HIS A 127 4.85 -0.57 0.71
C HIS A 127 5.73 0.04 -0.38
N PRO A 128 5.47 -0.26 -1.67
CA PRO A 128 6.22 0.30 -2.78
C PRO A 128 6.18 1.83 -2.75
N GLU A 129 7.29 2.45 -3.13
CA GLU A 129 7.49 3.88 -2.95
C GLU A 129 7.56 4.61 -4.29
N PRO A 130 6.67 5.59 -4.54
CA PRO A 130 6.69 6.41 -5.76
C PRO A 130 8.05 7.08 -6.04
N GLU A 131 8.84 7.39 -5.00
CA GLU A 131 10.16 8.01 -5.15
C GLU A 131 11.20 7.11 -5.83
N LYS A 132 11.00 5.79 -5.82
CA LYS A 132 11.84 4.84 -6.55
C LYS A 132 11.53 4.78 -8.05
N VAL A 133 10.47 5.46 -8.51
CA VAL A 133 10.05 5.49 -9.92
C VAL A 133 10.55 6.77 -10.60
N PRO A 134 11.47 6.66 -11.59
CA PRO A 134 11.89 7.81 -12.39
C PRO A 134 10.72 8.46 -13.13
N ASP A 135 10.80 9.79 -13.28
CA ASP A 135 9.89 10.60 -14.10
C ASP A 135 8.40 10.57 -13.69
N ILE A 136 8.06 9.98 -12.52
CA ILE A 136 6.66 9.90 -12.06
C ILE A 136 6.06 11.28 -11.81
N GLN A 137 6.88 12.27 -11.48
CA GLN A 137 6.43 13.65 -11.29
C GLN A 137 6.37 14.43 -12.61
N GLU A 138 7.31 14.20 -13.51
CA GLU A 138 7.44 14.96 -14.77
C GLU A 138 6.47 14.47 -15.84
N ASN A 139 6.35 13.15 -16.00
CA ASN A 139 5.53 12.55 -17.03
C ASN A 139 4.73 11.32 -16.53
N PRO A 140 3.84 11.49 -15.53
CA PRO A 140 3.11 10.40 -14.89
C PRO A 140 2.25 9.54 -15.81
N GLN A 141 1.95 10.00 -17.04
CA GLN A 141 1.10 9.29 -18.00
C GLN A 141 1.90 8.61 -19.12
N ALA A 142 3.22 8.79 -19.17
CA ALA A 142 4.07 8.11 -20.14
C ALA A 142 4.01 6.59 -19.95
N LYS A 143 4.16 5.87 -21.07
CA LYS A 143 4.15 4.40 -21.08
C LYS A 143 5.35 3.85 -20.32
N GLU A 144 6.49 4.52 -20.44
CA GLU A 144 7.76 4.21 -19.78
C GLU A 144 7.61 4.36 -18.27
N THR A 145 7.02 5.46 -17.80
CA THR A 145 6.71 5.66 -16.37
C THR A 145 5.76 4.60 -15.84
N HIS A 146 4.73 4.21 -16.60
CA HIS A 146 3.85 3.10 -16.21
C HIS A 146 4.60 1.76 -16.12
N ALA A 147 5.56 1.49 -17.00
CA ALA A 147 6.40 0.31 -16.92
C ALA A 147 7.31 0.34 -15.68
N SER A 148 7.90 1.50 -15.37
CA SER A 148 8.70 1.68 -14.14
C SER A 148 7.87 1.50 -12.86
N ILE A 149 6.62 2.00 -12.84
CA ILE A 149 5.70 1.76 -11.72
C ILE A 149 5.39 0.27 -11.58
N ALA A 150 5.13 -0.42 -12.68
CA ALA A 150 4.89 -1.87 -12.66
C ALA A 150 6.11 -2.62 -12.12
N ASN A 151 7.32 -2.25 -12.55
CA ASN A 151 8.57 -2.85 -12.06
C ASN A 151 8.77 -2.62 -10.55
N GLU A 152 8.55 -1.40 -10.06
CA GLU A 152 8.61 -1.10 -8.61
C GLU A 152 7.63 -1.96 -7.82
N ILE A 153 6.38 -2.08 -8.27
CA ILE A 153 5.36 -2.87 -7.58
C ILE A 153 5.70 -4.37 -7.60
N TRP A 154 6.25 -4.87 -8.71
CA TRP A 154 6.57 -6.29 -8.87
C TRP A 154 7.83 -6.70 -8.10
N ASN A 155 8.81 -5.81 -8.01
CA ASN A 155 10.11 -6.11 -7.39
C ASN A 155 10.18 -5.73 -5.92
N SER A 156 9.45 -4.71 -5.46
CA SER A 156 9.41 -4.34 -4.04
C SER A 156 9.16 -5.50 -3.06
N PRO A 157 8.24 -6.47 -3.29
CA PRO A 157 8.14 -7.62 -2.38
C PRO A 157 9.41 -8.50 -2.32
N VAL A 158 10.17 -8.59 -3.42
CA VAL A 158 11.45 -9.31 -3.47
C VAL A 158 12.52 -8.53 -2.72
N ASP A 159 12.58 -7.21 -2.92
CA ASP A 159 13.50 -6.33 -2.18
C ASP A 159 13.26 -6.45 -0.65
N GLU A 160 12.00 -6.46 -0.23
CA GLU A 160 11.63 -6.63 1.19
C GLU A 160 12.03 -8.02 1.71
N LEU A 161 11.92 -9.09 0.89
CA LEU A 161 12.40 -10.42 1.27
C LEU A 161 13.92 -10.44 1.49
N VAL A 162 14.68 -9.77 0.62
CA VAL A 162 16.13 -9.63 0.76
C VAL A 162 16.47 -8.82 2.01
N GLU A 163 15.81 -7.68 2.23
CA GLU A 163 16.08 -6.77 3.33
C GLU A 163 15.69 -7.35 4.71
N GLU A 164 14.54 -8.01 4.81
CA GLU A 164 14.00 -8.51 6.08
C GLU A 164 14.52 -9.90 6.46
N VAL A 165 14.81 -10.75 5.47
CA VAL A 165 15.21 -12.16 5.70
C VAL A 165 16.68 -12.41 5.36
N GLY A 166 17.29 -11.57 4.52
CA GLY A 166 18.70 -11.72 4.14
C GLY A 166 18.96 -12.82 3.11
N VAL A 167 17.93 -13.25 2.37
CA VAL A 167 18.09 -14.20 1.26
C VAL A 167 18.78 -13.50 0.09
N SER A 168 19.66 -14.20 -0.62
CA SER A 168 20.31 -13.64 -1.80
C SER A 168 19.35 -13.56 -2.98
N SER A 169 19.37 -12.47 -3.73
CA SER A 169 18.41 -12.22 -4.81
C SER A 169 18.49 -13.24 -5.96
N ASP A 170 19.64 -13.88 -6.17
CA ASP A 170 19.83 -14.96 -7.14
C ASP A 170 19.17 -16.29 -6.73
N GLN A 171 18.71 -16.41 -5.49
CA GLN A 171 17.99 -17.57 -4.96
C GLN A 171 16.47 -17.38 -4.98
N ILE A 172 15.97 -16.22 -5.44
CA ILE A 172 14.55 -15.88 -5.43
C ILE A 172 14.01 -16.03 -6.86
N GLU A 173 12.96 -16.83 -7.02
CA GLU A 173 12.27 -16.92 -8.31
C GLU A 173 11.52 -15.62 -8.64
N SER A 174 11.16 -15.44 -9.91
CA SER A 174 10.32 -14.30 -10.30
C SER A 174 8.97 -14.36 -9.58
N PRO A 175 8.57 -13.29 -8.86
CA PRO A 175 7.37 -13.32 -8.04
C PRO A 175 6.12 -13.41 -8.91
N LYS A 176 5.16 -14.20 -8.46
CA LYS A 176 3.86 -14.41 -9.12
C LYS A 176 2.77 -13.80 -8.26
N LEU A 177 1.97 -12.91 -8.85
CA LEU A 177 0.85 -12.31 -8.15
C LEU A 177 -0.24 -13.38 -7.90
N LEU A 178 -0.57 -13.61 -6.63
CA LEU A 178 -1.65 -14.48 -6.22
C LEU A 178 -2.99 -13.74 -6.24
N GLY A 179 -3.01 -12.49 -5.77
CA GLY A 179 -4.23 -11.69 -5.76
C GLY A 179 -4.13 -10.44 -4.90
N THR A 180 -5.29 -9.90 -4.56
CA THR A 180 -5.43 -8.73 -3.70
C THR A 180 -6.16 -9.10 -2.41
N VAL A 181 -5.70 -8.55 -1.28
CA VAL A 181 -6.32 -8.74 0.02
C VAL A 181 -6.66 -7.37 0.61
N GLN A 182 -7.76 -7.28 1.36
CA GLN A 182 -8.15 -6.07 2.07
C GLN A 182 -8.14 -6.33 3.58
N ASN A 183 -7.41 -5.49 4.31
CA ASN A 183 -7.39 -5.54 5.76
C ASN A 183 -8.57 -4.75 6.34
N LEU A 184 -9.64 -5.46 6.71
CA LEU A 184 -10.86 -4.84 7.25
C LEU A 184 -10.66 -4.15 8.61
N SER A 185 -9.64 -4.54 9.38
CA SER A 185 -9.25 -3.87 10.63
C SER A 185 -8.50 -2.56 10.38
N LEU A 186 -7.99 -2.34 9.17
CA LEU A 186 -7.29 -1.11 8.75
C LEU A 186 -8.06 -0.42 7.61
N PRO A 187 -9.24 0.14 7.91
CA PRO A 187 -10.24 0.61 6.94
C PRO A 187 -10.30 -0.03 5.53
N GLY A 188 -10.03 -1.33 5.39
CA GLY A 188 -9.97 -1.99 4.08
C GLY A 188 -8.70 -1.71 3.27
N ARG A 189 -7.58 -1.37 3.94
CA ARG A 189 -6.28 -1.10 3.32
C ARG A 189 -5.87 -2.30 2.46
N PRO A 190 -5.57 -2.10 1.17
CA PRO A 190 -5.32 -3.18 0.25
C PRO A 190 -3.84 -3.59 0.23
N SER A 191 -3.59 -4.86 -0.02
CA SER A 191 -2.27 -5.38 -0.37
C SER A 191 -2.33 -6.27 -1.62
N LEU A 192 -1.26 -6.25 -2.41
CA LEU A 192 -1.00 -7.28 -3.42
C LEU A 192 -0.18 -8.38 -2.76
N GLU A 193 -0.66 -9.61 -2.87
CA GLU A 193 0.02 -10.78 -2.29
C GLU A 193 0.64 -11.60 -3.42
N PHE A 194 1.95 -11.84 -3.29
CA PHE A 194 2.79 -12.57 -4.24
C PHE A 194 3.23 -13.89 -3.64
N LEU A 195 3.67 -14.80 -4.51
CA LEU A 195 4.39 -16.01 -4.15
C LEU A 195 5.70 -16.10 -4.93
N THR A 196 6.71 -16.67 -4.30
CA THR A 196 7.98 -17.05 -4.93
C THR A 196 8.47 -18.38 -4.39
#